data_AF-A0A2S2R1G0-F1
#
_entry.id   AF-A0A2S2R1G0-F1
#
_cell.length_a   1.000
_cell.length_b   1.000
_cell.length_c   1.000
_cell.angle_alpha   90.00
_cell.angle_beta   90.00
_cell.angle_gamma   90.00
#
_symmetry.space_group_name_H-M   'P 1'
#
loop_
_entity.id
_entity.type
_entity.pdbx_description
1 polymer ?
#
loop_
_entity_poly.entity_id
_entity_poly.type
_entity_poly.pdbx_seq_one_letter_code
_entity_poly.pdbx_strand_id
1 'polypeptide(L)'
;MMFSKSSLFNVVKSTIGSRRNLWQWVANSFNQFDEERANEIGPNLACAEWLMKNGAKVRCRGCKEFVSHYNCLPTGYDFHRQFKIEQVYAGEEASISHIGFAHFKDCNNISDVSFVRCSTINDEAIQKLQILKDSLKCLEIDGCENVTKEGIIELEHLQALKNLELKNIRLENEIKIINHLKSKLQNCNIVYNGES
;
A
#
# COMPACT_ATOMS: atom_id res chain seq x y z
N MET A 1 -2.47 4.53 25.15
CA MET A 1 -1.56 3.66 24.38
C MET A 1 -1.51 2.32 25.11
N MET A 2 -2.38 1.38 24.74
CA MET A 2 -2.42 0.04 25.33
C MET A 2 -2.07 -0.95 24.23
N PHE A 3 -0.89 -1.55 24.33
CA PHE A 3 -0.51 -2.68 23.51
C PHE A 3 -1.36 -3.89 23.89
N SER A 4 -1.80 -4.67 22.91
CA SER A 4 -2.53 -5.93 23.12
C SER A 4 -1.70 -6.87 24.00
N LYS A 5 -2.37 -7.61 24.90
CA LYS A 5 -1.76 -8.56 25.85
C LYS A 5 -0.96 -9.69 25.17
N SER A 6 -1.15 -9.92 23.86
CA SER A 6 -0.36 -10.88 23.08
C SER A 6 1.05 -10.40 22.72
N SER A 7 1.34 -9.09 22.81
CA SER A 7 2.63 -8.50 22.43
C SER A 7 3.74 -8.71 23.48
N LEU A 8 3.38 -9.01 24.74
CA LEU A 8 4.35 -9.11 25.84
C LEU A 8 5.11 -10.45 25.92
N PHE A 9 4.62 -11.51 25.26
CA PHE A 9 5.24 -12.84 25.38
C PHE A 9 6.38 -13.13 24.41
N ASN A 10 6.64 -12.26 23.43
CA ASN A 10 7.76 -12.41 22.48
C ASN A 10 8.98 -11.54 22.81
N VAL A 11 8.98 -10.83 23.94
CA VAL A 11 10.06 -9.89 24.32
C VAL A 11 11.31 -10.58 24.89
N VAL A 12 11.28 -11.90 25.14
CA VAL A 12 12.40 -12.62 25.77
C VAL A 12 12.82 -13.81 24.92
N LYS A 13 13.52 -13.55 23.79
CA LYS A 13 14.54 -14.43 23.18
C LYS A 13 15.00 -13.87 21.82
N SER A 14 15.80 -12.81 21.83
CA SER A 14 16.72 -12.53 20.73
C SER A 14 17.88 -11.68 21.22
N THR A 15 18.83 -12.31 21.91
CA THR A 15 20.15 -11.74 22.10
C THR A 15 21.14 -12.66 21.42
N ILE A 16 22.07 -12.05 20.68
CA ILE A 16 23.18 -12.63 19.90
C ILE A 16 22.85 -12.74 18.40
N GLY A 17 23.05 -11.62 17.69
CA GLY A 17 23.21 -11.61 16.24
C GLY A 17 22.55 -10.43 15.53
N SER A 18 23.37 -9.43 15.17
CA SER A 18 23.09 -8.33 14.26
C SER A 18 22.48 -7.07 14.87
N ARG A 19 23.21 -5.95 14.74
CA ARG A 19 22.68 -4.58 14.75
C ARG A 19 21.77 -4.36 13.53
N ARG A 20 20.74 -5.19 13.36
CA ARG A 20 19.60 -4.85 12.52
C ARG A 20 18.76 -3.91 13.35
N ASN A 21 18.74 -2.66 12.87
CA ASN A 21 18.44 -1.45 13.61
C ASN A 21 17.09 -1.48 14.31
N LEU A 22 17.04 -1.04 15.56
CA LEU A 22 15.81 -0.82 16.34
C LEU A 22 14.72 -0.14 15.50
N TRP A 23 15.09 0.86 14.70
CA TRP A 23 14.17 1.57 13.80
C TRP A 23 13.56 0.70 12.71
N GLN A 24 14.33 -0.24 12.15
CA GLN A 24 13.78 -1.21 11.18
C GLN A 24 12.79 -2.15 11.87
N TRP A 25 13.10 -2.60 13.09
CA TRP A 25 12.18 -3.41 13.89
C TRP A 25 10.89 -2.63 14.20
N VAL A 26 11.00 -1.36 14.59
CA VAL A 26 9.84 -0.48 14.82
C VAL A 26 9.01 -0.35 13.55
N ALA A 27 9.61 0.03 12.42
CA ALA A 27 8.92 0.19 11.14
C ALA A 27 8.23 -1.10 10.69
N ASN A 28 8.89 -2.25 10.87
CA ASN A 28 8.30 -3.55 10.56
C ASN A 28 7.11 -3.88 11.47
N SER A 29 7.19 -3.50 12.75
CA SER A 29 6.11 -3.74 13.72
C SER A 29 4.85 -2.93 13.38
N PHE A 30 5.01 -1.67 12.94
CA PHE A 30 3.88 -0.84 12.50
C PHE A 30 3.27 -1.31 11.17
N ASN A 31 4.01 -2.06 10.37
CA ASN A 31 3.54 -2.63 9.11
C ASN A 31 3.16 -4.11 9.24
N GLN A 32 3.27 -4.73 10.41
CA GLN A 32 2.95 -6.14 10.56
C GLN A 32 1.44 -6.36 10.37
N PHE A 33 1.09 -7.36 9.55
CA PHE A 33 -0.30 -7.78 9.38
C PHE A 33 -0.85 -8.42 10.66
N ASP A 34 -1.95 -7.87 11.16
CA ASP A 34 -2.67 -8.37 12.32
C ASP A 34 -3.94 -9.13 11.86
N GLU A 35 -3.80 -10.44 11.68
CA GLU A 35 -4.88 -11.31 11.20
C GLU A 35 -6.02 -11.42 12.23
N GLU A 36 -5.69 -11.43 13.53
CA GLU A 36 -6.70 -11.45 14.60
C GLU A 36 -7.57 -10.19 14.54
N ARG A 37 -6.94 -9.02 14.36
CA ARG A 37 -7.64 -7.75 14.20
C ARG A 37 -8.48 -7.73 12.93
N ALA A 38 -7.94 -8.20 11.80
CA ALA A 38 -8.70 -8.27 10.55
C ALA A 38 -9.93 -9.18 10.65
N ASN A 39 -9.84 -10.28 11.41
CA ASN A 39 -10.97 -11.17 11.67
C ASN A 39 -12.01 -10.55 12.63
N GLU A 40 -11.56 -9.75 13.60
CA GLU A 40 -12.43 -9.08 14.58
C GLU A 40 -13.25 -7.95 13.95
N ILE A 41 -12.61 -7.05 13.21
CA ILE A 41 -13.21 -5.80 12.73
C ILE A 41 -13.40 -5.75 11.21
N GLY A 42 -13.05 -6.82 10.51
CA GLY A 42 -13.11 -6.93 9.07
C GLY A 42 -11.90 -6.33 8.34
N PRO A 43 -11.61 -6.81 7.12
CA PRO A 43 -10.38 -6.50 6.40
C PRO A 43 -10.25 -5.01 6.06
N ASN A 44 -11.34 -4.37 5.64
CA ASN A 44 -11.32 -2.97 5.22
C ASN A 44 -11.02 -2.03 6.39
N LEU A 45 -11.60 -2.26 7.57
CA LEU A 45 -11.34 -1.40 8.71
C LEU A 45 -9.93 -1.63 9.27
N ALA A 46 -9.46 -2.89 9.34
CA ALA A 46 -8.09 -3.19 9.73
C ALA A 46 -7.06 -2.57 8.76
N CYS A 47 -7.33 -2.63 7.46
CA CYS A 47 -6.51 -1.97 6.44
C CYS A 47 -6.47 -0.44 6.63
N ALA A 48 -7.63 0.20 6.83
CA ALA A 48 -7.69 1.63 7.08
C ALA A 48 -6.95 2.03 8.36
N GLU A 49 -7.08 1.24 9.44
CA GLU A 49 -6.33 1.48 10.66
C GLU A 49 -4.82 1.44 10.42
N TRP A 50 -4.32 0.41 9.73
CA TRP A 50 -2.90 0.28 9.39
C TRP A 50 -2.41 1.46 8.53
N LEU A 51 -3.13 1.78 7.45
CA LEU A 51 -2.79 2.88 6.55
C LEU A 51 -2.69 4.20 7.31
N MET A 52 -3.72 4.55 8.09
CA MET A 52 -3.76 5.82 8.82
C MET A 52 -2.76 5.90 9.97
N LYS A 53 -2.48 4.79 10.67
CA LYS A 53 -1.41 4.71 11.68
C LYS A 53 -0.02 4.96 11.07
N ASN A 54 0.15 4.66 9.78
CA ASN A 54 1.39 4.84 9.04
C ASN A 54 1.36 6.09 8.13
N GLY A 55 0.49 7.07 8.40
CA GLY A 55 0.48 8.36 7.70
C GLY A 55 -0.16 8.35 6.32
N ALA A 56 -0.67 7.22 5.84
CA ALA A 56 -1.46 7.16 4.61
C ALA A 56 -2.91 7.61 4.85
N LYS A 57 -3.59 8.00 3.77
CA LYS A 57 -4.97 8.47 3.77
C LYS A 57 -5.84 7.48 3.01
N VAL A 58 -7.08 7.34 3.45
CA VAL A 58 -8.08 6.48 2.80
C VAL A 58 -9.31 7.28 2.43
N ARG A 59 -9.90 7.00 1.25
CA ARG A 59 -11.23 7.46 0.88
C ARG A 59 -12.15 6.26 0.78
N CYS A 60 -13.29 6.36 1.45
CA CYS A 60 -14.27 5.28 1.46
C CYS A 60 -15.17 5.35 0.22
N ARG A 61 -15.71 4.20 -0.18
CA ARG A 61 -16.66 4.12 -1.29
C ARG A 61 -17.85 5.05 -1.05
N GLY A 62 -18.14 5.90 -2.03
CA GLY A 62 -19.24 6.88 -1.96
C GLY A 62 -18.92 8.17 -1.17
N CYS A 63 -17.74 8.28 -0.56
CA CYS A 63 -17.30 9.51 0.09
C CYS A 63 -16.57 10.42 -0.91
N LYS A 64 -16.79 11.73 -0.82
CA LYS A 64 -16.09 12.73 -1.66
C LYS A 64 -14.68 13.02 -1.17
N GLU A 65 -14.50 13.06 0.14
CA GLU A 65 -13.27 13.46 0.80
C GLU A 65 -12.54 12.24 1.42
N PHE A 66 -11.24 12.36 1.58
CA PHE A 66 -10.46 11.43 2.41
C PHE A 66 -10.89 11.50 3.88
N VAL A 67 -10.73 10.40 4.60
CA VAL A 67 -10.96 10.35 6.04
C VAL A 67 -9.97 11.29 6.73
N SER A 68 -10.50 12.32 7.40
CA SER A 68 -9.68 13.42 7.92
C SER A 68 -8.75 13.00 9.06
N HIS A 69 -9.19 12.09 9.93
CA HIS A 69 -8.45 11.64 11.11
C HIS A 69 -8.76 10.18 11.46
N TYR A 70 -7.80 9.49 12.07
CA TYR A 70 -7.96 8.09 12.53
C TYR A 70 -9.19 7.91 13.44
N ASN A 71 -9.48 8.90 14.29
CA ASN A 71 -10.63 8.87 15.20
C ASN A 71 -11.99 8.98 14.49
N CYS A 72 -12.01 9.25 13.18
CA CYS A 72 -13.22 9.22 12.36
C CYS A 72 -13.51 7.83 11.79
N LEU A 73 -12.64 6.85 12.03
CA LEU A 73 -12.90 5.46 11.66
C LEU A 73 -14.04 4.88 12.51
N PRO A 74 -14.91 4.01 11.95
CA PRO A 74 -16.00 3.39 12.68
C PRO A 74 -15.52 2.63 13.92
N THR A 75 -16.19 2.83 15.06
CA THR A 75 -15.88 2.16 16.33
C THR A 75 -16.99 1.19 16.80
N GLY A 76 -18.13 1.14 16.10
CA GLY A 76 -19.27 0.28 16.43
C GLY A 76 -19.32 -1.04 15.63
N TYR A 77 -19.83 -2.11 16.27
CA TYR A 77 -19.91 -3.46 15.70
C TYR A 77 -20.73 -3.57 14.40
N ASP A 78 -21.73 -2.73 14.16
CA ASP A 78 -22.57 -2.85 12.96
C ASP A 78 -22.01 -2.11 11.73
N PHE A 79 -21.13 -1.12 11.95
CA PHE A 79 -20.71 -0.20 10.89
C PHE A 79 -19.44 -0.63 10.17
N HIS A 80 -18.58 -1.44 10.80
CA HIS A 80 -17.31 -1.85 10.19
C HIS A 80 -17.48 -2.75 8.95
N ARG A 81 -18.56 -3.55 8.88
CA ARG A 81 -18.81 -4.44 7.72
C ARG A 81 -19.19 -3.67 6.45
N GLN A 82 -19.82 -2.51 6.62
CA GLN A 82 -20.22 -1.61 5.53
C GLN A 82 -19.09 -0.68 5.09
N PHE A 83 -18.09 -0.48 5.95
CA PHE A 83 -16.91 0.30 5.63
C PHE A 83 -16.11 -0.37 4.51
N LYS A 84 -16.00 0.31 3.38
CA LYS A 84 -15.23 -0.14 2.20
C LYS A 84 -14.26 0.96 1.78
N ILE A 85 -12.98 0.63 1.73
CA ILE A 85 -11.97 1.52 1.16
C ILE A 85 -12.11 1.48 -0.37
N GLU A 86 -12.04 2.65 -0.99
CA GLU A 86 -12.03 2.80 -2.45
C GLU A 86 -10.70 3.38 -2.94
N GLN A 87 -10.15 4.37 -2.22
CA GLN A 87 -8.86 4.97 -2.58
C GLN A 87 -7.87 5.00 -1.44
N VAL A 88 -6.60 4.82 -1.79
CA VAL A 88 -5.45 4.93 -0.89
C VAL A 88 -4.50 5.99 -1.43
N TYR A 89 -4.09 6.91 -0.58
CA TYR A 89 -3.03 7.88 -0.87
C TYR A 89 -1.93 7.74 0.17
N ALA A 90 -0.70 7.48 -0.27
CA ALA A 90 0.48 7.48 0.59
C ALA A 90 1.48 8.51 0.07
N GLY A 91 1.63 9.60 0.82
CA GLY A 91 2.53 10.71 0.51
C GLY A 91 3.92 10.54 1.14
N GLU A 92 4.67 11.63 1.15
CA GLU A 92 5.99 11.77 1.80
C GLU A 92 5.91 11.54 3.32
N GLU A 93 4.76 11.83 3.94
CA GLU A 93 4.50 11.57 5.35
C GLU A 93 4.21 10.10 5.68
N ALA A 94 3.96 9.27 4.66
CA ALA A 94 3.54 7.90 4.86
C ALA A 94 4.75 6.95 4.98
N SER A 95 4.64 5.99 5.90
CA SER A 95 5.67 4.98 6.18
C SER A 95 5.12 3.55 6.01
N ILE A 96 4.30 3.34 4.98
CA ILE A 96 3.76 2.02 4.61
C ILE A 96 4.80 1.21 3.82
N SER A 97 4.87 -0.09 4.02
CA SER A 97 5.80 -0.96 3.28
C SER A 97 5.14 -2.25 2.81
N HIS A 98 5.82 -2.96 1.91
CA HIS A 98 5.40 -4.27 1.39
C HIS A 98 5.07 -5.30 2.49
N ILE A 99 5.58 -5.13 3.72
CA ILE A 99 5.26 -6.00 4.86
C ILE A 99 3.76 -5.88 5.21
N GLY A 100 3.23 -4.66 5.18
CA GLY A 100 1.84 -4.37 5.53
C GLY A 100 0.84 -4.57 4.41
N PHE A 101 1.28 -4.79 3.18
CA PHE A 101 0.40 -4.94 2.02
C PHE A 101 -0.52 -6.18 2.12
N ALA A 102 -0.24 -7.13 3.02
CA ALA A 102 -1.18 -8.19 3.35
C ALA A 102 -2.51 -7.67 3.92
N HIS A 103 -2.56 -6.46 4.49
CA HIS A 103 -3.82 -5.81 4.89
C HIS A 103 -4.74 -5.50 3.70
N PHE A 104 -4.21 -5.41 2.48
CA PHE A 104 -5.04 -5.22 1.29
C PHE A 104 -5.83 -6.48 0.93
N LYS A 105 -5.52 -7.64 1.53
CA LYS A 105 -6.26 -8.88 1.31
C LYS A 105 -7.75 -8.65 1.61
N ASP A 106 -8.62 -9.15 0.73
CA ASP A 106 -10.07 -9.05 0.85
C ASP A 106 -10.63 -7.61 0.85
N CYS A 107 -9.81 -6.61 0.52
CA CYS A 107 -10.23 -5.23 0.27
C CYS A 107 -10.63 -5.01 -1.20
N ASN A 108 -11.61 -5.78 -1.66
CA ASN A 108 -12.00 -5.90 -3.09
C ASN A 108 -12.57 -4.63 -3.74
N ASN A 109 -12.65 -3.51 -3.01
CA ASN A 109 -13.16 -2.24 -3.50
C ASN A 109 -12.07 -1.19 -3.74
N ILE A 110 -10.82 -1.47 -3.38
CA ILE A 110 -9.72 -0.53 -3.62
C ILE A 110 -9.47 -0.47 -5.13
N SER A 111 -9.83 0.66 -5.74
CA SER A 111 -9.73 0.93 -7.17
C SER A 111 -8.66 1.95 -7.51
N ASP A 112 -8.24 2.79 -6.57
CA ASP A 112 -7.28 3.86 -6.81
C ASP A 112 -6.20 3.86 -5.73
N VAL A 113 -4.94 3.83 -6.15
CA VAL A 113 -3.79 3.90 -5.26
C VAL A 113 -2.82 4.93 -5.81
N SER A 114 -2.43 5.90 -4.97
CA SER A 114 -1.40 6.88 -5.29
C SER A 114 -0.26 6.79 -4.28
N PHE A 115 0.95 6.61 -4.78
CA PHE A 115 2.20 6.72 -4.03
C PHE A 115 2.95 7.95 -4.52
N VAL A 116 3.11 8.95 -3.66
CA VAL A 116 3.68 10.25 -4.04
C VAL A 116 4.82 10.60 -3.07
N ARG A 117 6.06 10.53 -3.54
CA ARG A 117 7.29 10.73 -2.75
C ARG A 117 7.36 9.84 -1.50
N CYS A 118 6.67 8.70 -1.52
CA CYS A 118 6.67 7.75 -0.41
C CYS A 118 7.94 6.88 -0.51
N SER A 119 8.98 7.24 0.27
CA SER A 119 10.31 6.64 0.21
C SER A 119 10.34 5.16 0.64
N THR A 120 9.32 4.68 1.34
CA THR A 120 9.21 3.29 1.78
C THR A 120 8.65 2.35 0.71
N ILE A 121 8.17 2.88 -0.42
CA ILE A 121 7.70 2.09 -1.57
C ILE A 121 8.90 1.69 -2.44
N ASN A 122 9.04 0.38 -2.66
CA ASN A 122 10.10 -0.23 -3.45
C ASN A 122 9.53 -1.31 -4.38
N ASP A 123 10.39 -1.97 -5.15
CA ASP A 123 9.97 -3.02 -6.11
C ASP A 123 9.14 -4.15 -5.47
N GLU A 124 9.49 -4.57 -4.24
CA GLU A 124 8.71 -5.58 -3.51
C GLU A 124 7.29 -5.08 -3.18
N ALA A 125 7.14 -3.79 -2.86
CA ALA A 125 5.82 -3.19 -2.62
C ALA A 125 5.00 -3.18 -3.93
N ILE A 126 5.62 -2.78 -5.04
CA ILE A 126 4.97 -2.77 -6.35
C ILE A 126 4.53 -4.18 -6.76
N GLN A 127 5.40 -5.19 -6.62
CA GLN A 127 5.04 -6.58 -6.88
C GLN A 127 3.85 -7.04 -6.03
N LYS A 128 3.84 -6.69 -4.74
CA LYS A 128 2.75 -7.09 -3.83
C LYS A 128 1.41 -6.42 -4.12
N LEU A 129 1.35 -5.36 -4.93
CA LEU A 129 0.07 -4.81 -5.40
C LEU A 129 -0.76 -5.83 -6.19
N GLN A 130 -0.16 -6.94 -6.67
CA GLN A 130 -0.88 -8.06 -7.27
C GLN A 130 -2.02 -8.60 -6.37
N ILE A 131 -1.97 -8.37 -5.06
CA ILE A 131 -3.08 -8.68 -4.15
C ILE A 131 -4.39 -7.94 -4.53
N LEU A 132 -4.28 -6.80 -5.21
CA LEU A 132 -5.38 -5.98 -5.72
C LEU A 132 -5.61 -6.15 -7.24
N LYS A 133 -5.03 -7.17 -7.88
CA LYS A 133 -5.05 -7.35 -9.35
C LYS A 133 -6.44 -7.28 -9.99
N ASP A 134 -7.49 -7.66 -9.24
CA ASP A 134 -8.86 -7.72 -9.75
C ASP A 134 -9.61 -6.40 -9.54
N SER A 135 -9.23 -5.58 -8.55
CA SER A 135 -9.93 -4.36 -8.17
C SER A 135 -9.23 -3.07 -8.62
N LEU A 136 -7.90 -3.03 -8.62
CA LEU A 136 -7.11 -1.82 -8.88
C LEU A 136 -7.27 -1.33 -10.33
N LYS A 137 -7.75 -0.11 -10.51
CA LYS A 137 -8.03 0.53 -11.81
C LYS A 137 -7.09 1.69 -12.10
N CYS A 138 -6.74 2.47 -11.08
CA CYS A 138 -5.88 3.63 -11.20
C CYS A 138 -4.68 3.45 -10.27
N LEU A 139 -3.47 3.54 -10.82
CA LEU A 139 -2.24 3.53 -10.05
C LEU A 139 -1.39 4.73 -10.44
N GLU A 140 -1.00 5.51 -9.45
CA GLU A 140 -0.01 6.57 -9.58
C GLU A 140 1.21 6.22 -8.74
N ILE A 141 2.39 6.28 -9.37
CA ILE A 141 3.69 6.20 -8.70
C ILE A 141 4.45 7.45 -9.12
N ASP A 142 4.63 8.37 -8.18
CA ASP A 142 5.25 9.67 -8.40
C ASP A 142 6.41 9.89 -7.42
N GLY A 143 7.65 9.94 -7.91
CA GLY A 143 8.81 10.28 -7.08
C GLY A 143 9.16 9.25 -6.00
N CYS A 144 8.79 7.97 -6.19
CA CYS A 144 9.21 6.89 -5.31
C CYS A 144 10.61 6.39 -5.71
N GLU A 145 11.65 6.94 -5.08
CA GLU A 145 13.07 6.75 -5.44
C GLU A 145 13.57 5.30 -5.40
N ASN A 146 12.93 4.43 -4.60
CA ASN A 146 13.31 3.03 -4.43
C ASN A 146 12.58 2.08 -5.41
N VAL A 147 11.80 2.62 -6.34
CA VAL A 147 11.14 1.86 -7.41
C VAL A 147 12.01 1.90 -8.65
N THR A 148 12.31 0.73 -9.19
CA THR A 148 13.17 0.54 -10.35
C THR A 148 12.42 -0.12 -11.50
N LYS A 149 13.11 -0.40 -12.61
CA LYS A 149 12.53 -1.12 -13.74
C LYS A 149 12.03 -2.52 -13.34
N GLU A 150 12.68 -3.17 -12.39
CA GLU A 150 12.29 -4.49 -11.90
C GLU A 150 10.88 -4.46 -11.30
N GLY A 151 10.57 -3.49 -10.43
CA GLY A 151 9.22 -3.31 -9.89
C GLY A 151 8.20 -2.87 -10.93
N ILE A 152 8.57 -1.95 -11.82
CA ILE A 152 7.66 -1.44 -12.87
C ILE A 152 7.22 -2.55 -13.85
N ILE A 153 8.09 -3.51 -14.18
CA ILE A 153 7.70 -4.62 -15.06
C ILE A 153 6.61 -5.50 -14.43
N GLU A 154 6.62 -5.70 -13.11
CA GLU A 154 5.63 -6.52 -12.39
C GLU A 154 4.20 -5.94 -12.48
N LEU A 155 4.04 -4.67 -12.84
CA LEU A 155 2.74 -4.06 -13.10
C LEU A 155 1.98 -4.76 -14.25
N GLU A 156 2.67 -5.54 -15.10
CA GLU A 156 2.02 -6.35 -16.14
C GLU A 156 0.98 -7.34 -15.59
N HIS A 157 1.04 -7.68 -14.30
CA HIS A 157 0.10 -8.61 -13.66
C HIS A 157 -1.21 -7.94 -13.23
N LEU A 158 -1.27 -6.61 -13.22
CA LEU A 158 -2.45 -5.83 -12.82
C LEU A 158 -3.39 -5.58 -14.02
N GLN A 159 -3.93 -6.67 -14.55
CA GLN A 159 -4.72 -6.70 -15.79
C GLN A 159 -6.01 -5.86 -15.73
N ALA A 160 -6.46 -5.50 -14.53
CA ALA A 160 -7.64 -4.68 -14.33
C ALA A 160 -7.37 -3.17 -14.42
N LEU A 161 -6.11 -2.74 -14.47
CA LEU A 161 -5.71 -1.34 -14.60
C LEU A 161 -6.30 -0.70 -15.86
N LYS A 162 -6.70 0.56 -15.70
CA LYS A 162 -7.22 1.47 -16.73
C LYS A 162 -6.36 2.71 -16.87
N ASN A 163 -5.73 3.13 -15.78
CA ASN A 163 -4.85 4.28 -15.75
C ASN A 163 -3.61 3.94 -14.93
N LEU A 164 -2.44 4.11 -15.55
CA LEU A 164 -1.14 4.00 -14.90
C LEU A 164 -0.37 5.29 -15.15
N GLU A 165 -0.05 6.00 -14.08
CA GLU A 165 0.78 7.20 -14.12
C GLU A 165 2.11 6.93 -13.41
N LEU A 166 3.20 7.07 -14.16
CA LEU A 166 4.57 6.94 -13.68
C LEU A 166 5.24 8.30 -13.83
N LYS A 167 5.52 8.99 -12.72
CA LYS A 167 6.05 10.35 -12.70
C LYS A 167 7.32 10.43 -11.88
N ASN A 168 8.31 11.18 -12.32
CA ASN A 168 9.54 11.42 -11.56
C ASN A 168 10.20 10.09 -11.09
N ILE A 169 10.13 9.05 -11.92
CA ILE A 169 10.80 7.76 -11.70
C ILE A 169 11.89 7.59 -12.76
N ARG A 170 13.09 7.27 -12.31
CA ARG A 170 14.21 6.94 -13.17
C ARG A 170 14.11 5.49 -13.68
N LEU A 171 13.92 5.32 -14.99
CA LEU A 171 13.88 4.01 -15.64
C LEU A 171 14.96 3.93 -16.72
N GLU A 172 15.84 2.94 -16.61
CA GLU A 172 16.78 2.64 -17.70
C GLU A 172 16.07 1.93 -18.85
N ASN A 173 16.26 2.40 -20.08
CA ASN A 173 15.55 1.88 -21.26
C ASN A 173 14.02 2.01 -21.13
N GLU A 174 13.56 3.16 -20.66
CA GLU A 174 12.17 3.52 -20.43
C GLU A 174 11.28 3.20 -21.65
N ILE A 175 11.74 3.48 -22.87
CA ILE A 175 10.97 3.18 -24.10
C ILE A 175 10.64 1.68 -24.19
N LYS A 176 11.60 0.81 -23.89
CA LYS A 176 11.41 -0.66 -23.94
C LYS A 176 10.43 -1.12 -22.86
N ILE A 177 10.57 -0.59 -21.64
CA ILE A 177 9.73 -0.94 -20.49
C ILE A 177 8.28 -0.48 -20.74
N ILE A 178 8.09 0.77 -21.16
CA ILE A 178 6.76 1.31 -21.42
C ILE A 178 6.08 0.59 -22.59
N ASN A 179 6.82 0.24 -23.66
CA ASN A 179 6.27 -0.56 -24.75
C ASN A 179 5.90 -1.98 -24.31
N HIS A 180 6.72 -2.60 -23.45
CA HIS A 180 6.40 -3.88 -22.84
C HIS A 180 5.09 -3.80 -22.05
N LEU A 181 4.94 -2.83 -21.16
CA LEU A 181 3.71 -2.63 -20.40
C LEU A 181 2.49 -2.35 -21.29
N LYS A 182 2.62 -1.51 -22.33
CA LYS A 182 1.54 -1.27 -23.31
C LYS A 182 1.11 -2.55 -24.02
N SER A 183 2.04 -3.45 -24.32
CA SER A 183 1.71 -4.74 -24.96
C SER A 183 0.96 -5.70 -24.03
N LYS A 184 1.25 -5.63 -22.72
CA LYS A 184 0.67 -6.49 -21.67
C LYS A 184 -0.63 -5.95 -21.09
N LEU A 185 -0.77 -4.63 -21.02
CA LEU A 185 -1.90 -3.90 -20.45
C LEU A 185 -2.62 -3.11 -21.56
N GLN A 186 -3.11 -3.83 -22.57
CA GLN A 186 -3.64 -3.24 -23.82
C GLN A 186 -4.84 -2.30 -23.60
N ASN A 187 -5.54 -2.43 -22.48
CA ASN A 187 -6.70 -1.60 -22.11
C ASN A 187 -6.38 -0.55 -21.04
N CYS A 188 -5.10 -0.32 -20.76
CA CYS A 188 -4.62 0.66 -19.78
C CYS A 188 -4.02 1.87 -20.48
N ASN A 189 -4.45 3.06 -20.10
CA ASN A 189 -3.78 4.30 -20.45
C ASN A 189 -2.51 4.46 -19.59
N ILE A 190 -1.35 4.38 -20.22
CA ILE A 190 -0.04 4.49 -19.54
C ILE A 190 0.59 5.83 -19.88
N VAL A 191 0.79 6.66 -18.85
CA VAL A 191 1.49 7.94 -18.93
C VAL A 191 2.81 7.83 -18.18
N TYR A 192 3.92 8.14 -18.85
CA TYR A 192 5.25 8.17 -18.26
C TYR A 192 5.87 9.55 -18.43
N ASN A 193 6.17 10.20 -17.31
CA ASN A 193 6.90 11.47 -17.23
C ASN A 193 8.14 11.23 -16.36
N GLY A 194 9.27 10.90 -16.98
CA GLY A 194 10.51 10.56 -16.27
C GLY A 194 11.07 11.70 -15.41
N GLU A 195 11.99 11.36 -14.51
CA GLU A 195 12.80 12.34 -13.80
C GLU A 195 13.74 13.06 -14.79
N SER A 196 13.89 14.39 -14.64
CA SER A 196 14.73 15.23 -15.52
C SER A 196 16.22 15.09 -15.25
#